data_AF-A0A2V7X9X4-F1
#
_entry.id   AF-A0A2V7X9X4-F1
#
_cell.length_a   1.000
_cell.length_b   1.000
_cell.length_c   1.000
_cell.angle_alpha   90.00
_cell.angle_beta   90.00
_cell.angle_gamma   90.00
#
_symmetry.space_group_name_H-M   'P 1'
#
loop_
_entity.id
_entity.type
_entity.pdbx_description
1 polymer ?
#
loop_
_entity_poly.entity_id
_entity_poly.type
_entity_poly.pdbx_seq_one_letter_code
_entity_poly.pdbx_strand_id
1 'polypeptide(L)' 'MNMGIQQWFYSLLMRLRSFLRPSQADQELRDELREHLDQQIEANVAQGMSHEEARYAALCALGGITQI' A
#
# COMPACT_ATOMS: atom_id res chain seq x y z
N MET A 1 -46.37 6.17 -3.88
CA MET A 1 -45.38 6.84 -3.00
C MET A 1 -44.09 6.05 -3.07
N ASN A 2 -43.11 6.45 -3.90
CA ASN A 2 -41.82 5.74 -4.00
C ASN A 2 -40.71 6.67 -4.52
N MET A 3 -40.32 7.66 -3.71
CA MET A 3 -39.23 8.60 -4.02
C MET A 3 -38.01 8.47 -3.09
N GLY A 4 -37.97 7.48 -2.18
CA GLY A 4 -36.89 7.34 -1.19
C GLY A 4 -35.69 6.51 -1.65
N ILE A 5 -35.87 5.57 -2.57
CA ILE A 5 -34.84 4.57 -2.91
C ILE A 5 -33.82 5.14 -3.91
N GLN A 6 -34.26 5.99 -4.83
CA GLN A 6 -33.41 6.54 -5.89
C GLN A 6 -32.30 7.44 -5.32
N GLN A 7 -32.63 8.39 -4.44
CA GLN A 7 -31.64 9.31 -3.85
C GLN A 7 -30.66 8.60 -2.91
N TRP A 8 -31.14 7.59 -2.17
CA TRP A 8 -30.30 6.78 -1.30
C TRP A 8 -29.28 5.96 -2.09
N PHE A 9 -29.68 5.40 -3.25
CA PHE A 9 -28.78 4.68 -4.15
C PHE A 9 -27.68 5.59 -4.72
N TYR A 10 -28.00 6.81 -5.15
CA TYR A 10 -26.98 7.77 -5.62
C TYR A 10 -25.99 8.18 -4.53
N SER A 11 -26.47 8.35 -3.30
CA SER A 11 -25.63 8.67 -2.14
C SER A 11 -24.72 7.50 -1.74
N LEU A 12 -25.24 6.27 -1.81
CA LEU A 12 -24.49 5.06 -1.55
C LEU A 12 -23.44 4.80 -2.65
N LEU A 13 -23.79 5.01 -3.92
CA LEU A 13 -22.87 4.91 -5.06
C LEU A 13 -21.76 5.97 -5.00
N MET A 14 -22.04 7.19 -4.56
CA MET A 14 -21.01 8.23 -4.35
C MET A 14 -20.00 7.82 -3.26
N ARG A 15 -20.48 7.25 -2.14
CA ARG A 15 -19.62 6.72 -1.08
C ARG A 15 -18.84 5.48 -1.53
N LEU A 16 -19.47 4.57 -2.26
CA LEU A 16 -18.79 3.43 -2.87
C LEU A 16 -17.77 3.85 -3.94
N ARG A 17 -17.98 4.94 -4.68
CA ARG A 17 -17.03 5.46 -5.68
C ARG A 17 -15.71 5.93 -5.04
N SER A 18 -15.73 6.35 -3.78
CA SER A 18 -14.50 6.63 -3.01
C SER A 18 -13.75 5.35 -2.62
N PHE A 19 -14.46 4.24 -2.43
CA PHE A 19 -13.87 2.92 -2.19
C PHE A 19 -13.52 2.16 -3.49
N LEU A 20 -14.11 2.56 -4.63
CA LEU A 20 -13.93 1.97 -5.96
C LEU A 20 -13.02 2.81 -6.89
N ARG A 21 -12.32 3.81 -6.33
CA ARG A 21 -11.10 4.41 -6.92
C ARG A 21 -9.76 3.87 -6.33
N PRO A 22 -9.65 2.59 -5.89
CA PRO A 22 -8.40 2.06 -5.35
C PRO A 22 -7.36 1.90 -6.45
N SER A 23 -7.71 1.71 -7.71
CA SER A 23 -6.69 1.30 -8.70
C SER A 23 -5.57 2.31 -8.95
N GLN A 24 -5.77 3.62 -8.74
CA GLN A 24 -4.68 4.60 -8.85
C GLN A 24 -4.06 4.91 -7.49
N ALA A 25 -4.86 5.10 -6.44
CA ALA A 25 -4.34 5.38 -5.10
C ALA A 25 -3.61 4.18 -4.48
N ASP A 26 -4.10 2.93 -4.66
CA ASP A 26 -3.35 1.73 -4.29
C ASP A 26 -2.12 1.53 -5.17
N GLN A 27 -2.14 1.96 -6.43
CA GLN A 27 -0.98 1.81 -7.31
C GLN A 27 0.12 2.79 -6.91
N GLU A 28 -0.24 4.05 -6.67
CA GLU A 28 0.64 5.09 -6.15
C GLU A 28 1.21 4.67 -4.79
N LEU A 29 0.37 4.15 -3.89
CA LEU A 29 0.82 3.59 -2.61
C LEU A 29 1.75 2.38 -2.78
N ARG A 30 1.46 1.47 -3.72
CA ARG A 30 2.32 0.31 -4.01
C ARG A 30 3.65 0.72 -4.62
N ASP A 31 3.66 1.75 -5.44
CA ASP A 31 4.87 2.26 -6.07
C ASP A 31 5.70 3.03 -5.04
N GLU A 32 5.10 3.83 -4.16
CA GLU A 32 5.76 4.44 -2.99
C GLU A 32 6.35 3.39 -2.06
N LEU A 33 5.60 2.32 -1.75
CA LEU A 33 6.09 1.22 -0.93
C LEU A 33 7.25 0.47 -1.59
N ARG A 34 7.23 0.28 -2.91
CA ARG A 34 8.31 -0.36 -3.65
C ARG A 34 9.57 0.52 -3.64
N GLU A 35 9.44 1.80 -3.96
CA GLU A 35 10.54 2.78 -3.89
C GLU A 35 11.17 2.78 -2.50
N HIS A 36 10.35 2.82 -1.45
CA HIS A 36 10.87 2.81 -0.08
C HIS A 36 11.56 1.49 0.29
N LEU A 37 11.03 0.36 -0.18
CA LEU A 37 11.65 -0.94 0.01
C LEU A 37 13.01 -1.02 -0.69
N ASP A 38 13.08 -0.60 -1.95
CA ASP A 38 14.32 -0.64 -2.74
C ASP A 38 15.40 0.25 -2.13
N GLN A 39 15.04 1.45 -1.65
CA GLN A 39 15.97 2.33 -0.92
C GLN A 39 16.51 1.68 0.36
N GLN A 40 15.67 0.97 1.13
CA GLN A 40 16.12 0.25 2.33
C GLN A 40 17.03 -0.94 1.97
N ILE A 41 16.73 -1.64 0.89
CA ILE A 41 17.58 -2.74 0.39
C ILE A 41 18.95 -2.19 -0.01
N GLU A 42 19.01 -1.12 -0.79
CA GLU A 42 20.28 -0.50 -1.19
C GLU A 42 21.07 -0.01 0.02
N ALA A 43 20.42 0.61 1.00
CA ALA A 43 21.06 1.02 2.24
C ALA A 43 21.67 -0.17 2.99
N ASN A 44 20.91 -1.27 3.14
CA ASN A 44 21.38 -2.49 3.81
C ASN A 44 22.53 -3.17 3.05
N VAL A 45 22.47 -3.20 1.71
CA VAL A 45 23.57 -3.69 0.88
C VAL A 45 24.81 -2.80 1.04
N ALA A 46 24.64 -1.48 1.09
CA ALA A 46 25.73 -0.54 1.35
C ALA A 46 26.34 -0.70 2.75
N GLN A 47 25.57 -1.21 3.72
CA GLN A 47 26.07 -1.61 5.04
C GLN A 47 26.77 -2.98 5.05
N GLY A 48 26.86 -3.65 3.89
CA GLY A 48 27.58 -4.91 3.71
C GLY A 48 26.72 -6.16 3.79
N MET A 49 25.39 -6.04 3.86
CA MET A 49 24.50 -7.20 3.75
C MET A 49 24.50 -7.74 2.32
N SER A 50 24.32 -9.05 2.17
CA SER A 50 23.99 -9.60 0.85
C SER A 50 22.62 -9.09 0.39
N HIS A 51 22.37 -9.06 -0.92
CA HIS A 51 21.11 -8.57 -1.46
C HIS A 51 19.89 -9.32 -0.92
N GLU A 52 20.03 -10.63 -0.68
CA GLU A 52 18.97 -11.47 -0.13
C GLU A 52 18.68 -11.14 1.35
N GLU A 53 19.72 -10.98 2.16
CA GLU A 53 19.59 -10.55 3.57
C GLU A 53 19.05 -9.12 3.68
N ALA A 54 19.51 -8.21 2.83
CA ALA A 54 19.04 -6.83 2.77
C ALA A 54 17.54 -6.74 2.43
N ARG A 55 17.09 -7.55 1.48
CA ARG A 55 15.67 -7.68 1.13
C ARG A 55 14.84 -8.26 2.25
N TYR A 56 15.33 -9.31 2.90
CA TYR A 56 14.65 -9.90 4.05
C TYR A 56 14.53 -8.89 5.21
N ALA A 57 15.62 -8.18 5.53
CA ALA A 57 15.65 -7.14 6.56
C ALA A 57 14.71 -5.97 6.25
N ALA A 58 14.69 -5.48 5.00
CA ALA A 58 13.78 -4.42 4.58
C ALA A 58 12.30 -4.83 4.66
N LEU A 59 11.98 -6.07 4.26
CA LEU A 59 10.62 -6.62 4.39
C LEU A 59 10.21 -6.78 5.86
N CYS A 60 11.12 -7.23 6.72
CA CYS A 60 10.91 -7.31 8.17
C CYS A 60 10.65 -5.94 8.79
N ALA A 61 11.43 -4.92 8.41
CA ALA A 61 11.25 -3.55 8.86
C ALA A 61 9.92 -2.94 8.40
N LEU A 62 9.52 -3.20 7.14
CA LEU A 62 8.25 -2.73 6.59
C LEU A 62 7.03 -3.45 7.20
N GLY A 63 7.15 -4.76 7.43
CA GLY A 63 6.10 -5.60 8.03
C GLY A 63 6.02 -5.54 9.55
N GLY A 64 6.92 -4.81 10.22
CA GLY A 64 7.03 -4.78 11.68
C GLY A 64 7.43 -6.12 12.30
N ILE A 65 7.93 -7.06 11.49
CA ILE A 65 8.42 -8.35 11.96
C ILE A 65 9.87 -8.15 12.38
N THR A 66 10.06 -7.55 13.54
CA THR A 66 11.38 -7.47 14.17
C THR A 66 11.83 -8.89 14.51
N GLN A 67 12.86 -9.40 13.82
CA GLN A 67 13.58 -10.59 14.28
C GLN A 67 14.30 -10.23 15.58
N ILE A 68 13.92 -10.90 16.67
CA ILE A 68 14.53 -10.80 18.01
C ILE A 68 15.70 -11.78 18.08
#